data_AF-A0A1H9U017-F1
#
_entry.id   AF-A0A1H9U017-F1
#
_cell.length_a   1.000
_cell.length_b   1.000
_cell.length_c   1.000
_cell.angle_alpha   90.00
_cell.angle_beta   90.00
_cell.angle_gamma   90.00
#
_symmetry.space_group_name_H-M   'P 1'
#
loop_
_entity.id
_entity.type
_entity.pdbx_description
1 polymer ?
#
loop_
_entity_poly.entity_id
_entity_poly.type
_entity_poly.pdbx_seq_one_letter_code
_entity_poly.pdbx_strand_id
1 'polypeptide(L)'
;MTRILLRRTFLPRTFSHGAPGMGLLSLALLLSACGEEKPDKSFSLTDQAWTDALSNQGALPPLPEAQPMDVADAGAPAVAPAADRLPAAAPIRYAQAQGDDYAWIDRADQFSDMLGDAPPDYGFAYDQGVTPWAWESGDDYVRYAEPVDGGYRYYYYEPGGSSPYLVRDPWNSYGYRDDRLVAVYDRGGRIISGAEARRRDAYAARYYARATDMRRAARAHERQRIEARQWADRRAAIRQDRERWAQARQDQAQWRAYRARQDDRARSHWAAERRAREGAATRFASWQRDDFRGAPPRFYEAQRQAAVARQQRAERAQRAALVQREAAQRADIRRAQAQQQRIADRRMDAVERRQAQVERAQADRVRADRMRAEQARASQRREQVQQQAQRQQQVRDRRAQQQAERQQQAQQVRAQRASAERQRQAQASRRQAAAQRNQHQAQRQQQAQRQREARQQQAVRQQQAQAQQQQRAQQQAQAQAERARAQQVQRQQQAQQQQVQRQQQAQQRSAERQAQAQQRAVARQAERAQRMARADGPGRPRRDEN
;
A
#
# COMPACT_ATOMS: atom_id res chain seq x y z
N MET A 1 47.74 12.82 -52.98
CA MET A 1 47.71 11.93 -54.16
C MET A 1 47.97 10.53 -53.61
N THR A 2 46.98 9.65 -53.46
CA THR A 2 46.41 8.78 -54.51
C THR A 2 45.07 8.21 -54.01
N ARG A 3 44.05 8.19 -54.89
CA ARG A 3 42.69 7.66 -54.67
C ARG A 3 42.66 6.15 -54.87
N ILE A 4 41.94 5.39 -54.04
CA ILE A 4 41.35 4.10 -54.40
C ILE A 4 39.89 4.07 -53.92
N LEU A 5 39.00 3.91 -54.90
CA LEU A 5 37.55 3.73 -54.80
C LEU A 5 37.22 2.24 -54.62
N LEU A 6 36.26 1.90 -53.77
CA LEU A 6 35.50 0.66 -53.90
C LEU A 6 34.02 0.90 -53.56
N ARG A 7 33.22 0.91 -54.63
CA ARG A 7 31.75 0.84 -54.64
C ARG A 7 31.29 -0.52 -54.11
N ARG A 8 30.21 -0.55 -53.33
CA ARG A 8 29.38 -1.76 -53.20
C ARG A 8 27.92 -1.42 -53.47
N THR A 9 27.36 -2.24 -54.35
CA THR A 9 26.12 -2.16 -55.07
C THR A 9 24.93 -2.62 -54.24
N PHE A 10 23.82 -1.87 -54.35
CA PHE A 10 22.48 -2.27 -53.97
C PHE A 10 21.91 -3.30 -54.95
N LEU A 11 21.17 -4.28 -54.46
CA LEU A 11 20.16 -5.02 -55.25
C LEU A 11 18.88 -5.23 -54.41
N PRO A 12 17.69 -5.09 -55.01
CA PRO A 12 16.40 -5.22 -54.35
C PRO A 12 15.87 -6.67 -54.39
N ARG A 13 15.01 -7.04 -53.44
CA ARG A 13 14.28 -8.31 -53.45
C ARG A 13 12.78 -8.03 -53.33
N THR A 14 12.03 -8.40 -54.36
CA THR A 14 10.56 -8.29 -54.44
C THR A 14 9.95 -9.59 -54.99
N PHE A 15 8.72 -9.86 -54.55
CA PHE A 15 7.73 -10.88 -55.00
C PHE A 15 7.99 -12.35 -54.58
N SER A 16 7.00 -13.22 -54.28
CA SER A 16 5.54 -13.18 -54.43
C SER A 16 4.84 -14.27 -53.58
N HIS A 17 3.62 -13.98 -53.13
CA HIS A 17 2.38 -14.78 -53.03
C HIS A 17 2.37 -16.29 -52.65
N GLY A 18 1.49 -16.65 -51.70
CA GLY A 18 0.99 -18.02 -51.52
C GLY A 18 -0.07 -18.21 -50.41
N ALA A 19 -1.34 -18.18 -50.84
CA ALA A 19 -2.53 -18.87 -50.29
C ALA A 19 -3.38 -18.28 -49.13
N PRO A 20 -4.73 -18.37 -49.24
CA PRO A 20 -5.71 -17.80 -48.31
C PRO A 20 -6.27 -18.84 -47.32
N GLY A 21 -6.50 -18.43 -46.08
CA GLY A 21 -7.24 -19.19 -45.08
C GLY A 21 -8.45 -18.41 -44.60
N MET A 22 -9.61 -18.69 -45.18
CA MET A 22 -10.91 -18.32 -44.60
C MET A 22 -11.09 -19.04 -43.25
N GLY A 23 -11.44 -18.27 -42.22
CA GLY A 23 -11.79 -18.77 -40.90
C GLY A 23 -12.67 -17.76 -40.19
N LEU A 24 -13.93 -17.68 -40.60
CA LEU A 24 -15.02 -17.07 -39.86
C LEU A 24 -15.16 -17.78 -38.50
N LEU A 25 -14.98 -17.05 -37.40
CA LEU A 25 -15.62 -17.38 -36.13
C LEU A 25 -15.89 -16.09 -35.35
N SER A 26 -17.15 -15.69 -35.45
CA SER A 26 -17.80 -14.66 -34.67
C SER A 26 -17.78 -15.02 -33.19
N LEU A 27 -17.24 -14.14 -32.35
CA LEU A 27 -17.57 -14.11 -30.93
C LEU A 27 -17.80 -12.67 -30.51
N ALA A 28 -19.08 -12.29 -30.60
CA ALA A 28 -19.62 -11.09 -29.98
C ALA A 28 -19.58 -11.29 -28.46
N LEU A 29 -18.80 -10.46 -27.77
CA LEU A 29 -18.92 -10.24 -26.34
C LEU A 29 -19.23 -8.76 -26.09
N LEU A 30 -20.43 -8.56 -25.56
CA LEU A 30 -20.98 -7.30 -25.09
C LEU A 30 -20.14 -6.77 -23.91
N LEU A 31 -19.50 -5.62 -24.11
CA LEU A 31 -19.06 -4.73 -23.03
C LEU A 31 -19.69 -3.36 -23.28
N SER A 32 -20.95 -3.23 -22.86
CA SER A 32 -21.60 -1.94 -22.66
C SER A 32 -21.19 -1.40 -21.29
N ALA A 33 -20.41 -0.31 -21.30
CA ALA A 33 -20.29 0.76 -20.29
C ALA A 33 -18.84 1.30 -20.20
N CYS A 34 -18.30 1.81 -21.30
CA CYS A 34 -17.25 2.83 -21.20
C CYS A 34 -17.95 4.16 -20.96
N GLY A 35 -18.05 4.56 -19.69
CA GLY A 35 -18.34 5.94 -19.35
C GLY A 35 -17.20 6.81 -19.87
N GLU A 36 -17.50 7.63 -20.85
CA GLU A 36 -16.58 8.62 -21.41
C GLU A 36 -16.49 9.79 -20.41
N GLU A 37 -15.74 9.58 -19.32
CA GLU A 37 -15.27 10.68 -18.48
C GLU A 37 -14.31 11.52 -19.32
N LYS A 38 -14.82 12.61 -19.90
CA LYS A 38 -13.98 13.70 -20.38
C LYS A 38 -13.29 14.30 -19.15
N PRO A 39 -11.95 14.19 -19.01
CA PRO A 39 -11.27 14.91 -17.95
C PRO A 39 -11.34 16.40 -18.30
N ASP A 40 -12.13 17.17 -17.55
CA ASP A 40 -12.06 18.62 -17.58
C ASP A 40 -10.64 19.04 -17.16
N LYS A 41 -9.82 19.36 -18.16
CA LYS A 41 -8.43 19.79 -18.00
C LYS A 41 -8.32 21.23 -17.51
N SER A 42 -8.93 21.52 -16.37
CA SER A 42 -8.46 22.60 -15.50
C SER A 42 -7.63 21.96 -14.37
N PHE A 43 -6.54 21.29 -14.76
CA PHE A 43 -5.54 20.85 -13.78
C PHE A 43 -4.88 22.10 -13.21
N SER A 44 -5.20 22.38 -11.95
CA SER A 44 -4.49 23.38 -11.15
C SER A 44 -2.98 23.12 -11.23
N LEU A 45 -2.20 24.18 -11.39
CA LEU A 45 -0.72 24.14 -11.32
C LEU A 45 -0.22 23.75 -9.91
N THR A 46 -1.12 23.50 -8.96
CA THR A 46 -0.79 23.11 -7.58
C THR A 46 -0.38 21.64 -7.46
N ASP A 47 0.47 21.36 -6.47
CA ASP A 47 0.98 20.04 -6.09
C ASP A 47 -0.10 19.08 -5.52
N GLN A 48 -1.38 19.45 -5.60
CA GLN A 48 -2.49 18.77 -4.92
C GLN A 48 -2.62 17.31 -5.32
N ALA A 49 -2.45 17.01 -6.61
CA ALA A 49 -2.51 15.65 -7.15
C ALA A 49 -1.45 14.71 -6.53
N TRP A 50 -0.30 15.23 -6.11
CA TRP A 50 0.73 14.44 -5.43
C TRP A 50 0.33 14.14 -3.99
N THR A 51 -0.13 15.15 -3.25
CA THR A 51 -0.71 14.95 -1.90
C THR A 51 -1.90 13.99 -1.93
N ASP A 52 -2.74 14.02 -2.97
CA ASP A 52 -3.88 13.12 -3.14
C ASP A 52 -3.43 11.69 -3.44
N ALA A 53 -2.42 11.52 -4.32
CA ALA A 53 -1.81 10.22 -4.58
C ALA A 53 -1.21 9.59 -3.31
N LEU A 54 -0.58 10.40 -2.45
CA LEU A 54 -0.07 9.96 -1.15
C LEU A 54 -1.16 9.73 -0.10
N SER A 55 -2.34 10.32 -0.28
CA SER A 55 -3.47 10.19 0.65
C SER A 55 -4.29 8.91 0.41
N ASN A 56 -4.09 8.23 -0.72
CA ASN A 56 -4.58 6.88 -0.93
C ASN A 56 -3.79 5.89 -0.07
N GLN A 57 -4.21 5.75 1.19
CA GLN A 57 -3.60 4.89 2.23
C GLN A 57 -3.69 3.37 1.96
N GLY A 58 -3.93 2.97 0.71
CA GLY A 58 -3.77 1.57 0.31
C GLY A 58 -2.35 1.11 0.60
N ALA A 59 -2.19 -0.15 1.00
CA ALA A 59 -0.85 -0.73 1.06
C ALA A 59 -0.22 -0.63 -0.33
N LEU A 60 0.97 -0.03 -0.42
CA LEU A 60 1.72 0.04 -1.68
C LEU A 60 1.80 -1.35 -2.34
N PRO A 61 1.71 -1.42 -3.67
CA PRO A 61 2.00 -2.64 -4.39
C PRO A 61 3.36 -3.22 -4.00
N PRO A 62 3.57 -4.54 -4.17
CA PRO A 62 4.89 -5.12 -3.94
C PRO A 62 5.93 -4.40 -4.79
N LEU A 63 7.12 -4.20 -4.20
CA LEU A 63 8.29 -3.69 -4.92
C LEU A 63 8.52 -4.48 -6.22
N PRO A 64 8.84 -3.79 -7.33
CA PRO A 64 9.17 -4.46 -8.58
C PRO A 64 10.38 -5.38 -8.41
N GLU A 65 10.48 -6.38 -9.28
CA GLU A 65 11.61 -7.28 -9.26
C GLU A 65 12.87 -6.57 -9.75
N ALA A 66 13.83 -6.42 -8.82
CA ALA A 66 15.20 -6.11 -9.17
C ALA A 66 15.83 -7.29 -9.91
N GLN A 67 16.50 -6.99 -11.02
CA GLN A 67 17.34 -7.94 -11.72
C GLN A 67 18.44 -8.44 -10.79
N PRO A 68 18.74 -9.76 -10.80
CA PRO A 68 19.87 -10.27 -10.04
C PRO A 68 21.16 -9.60 -10.52
N MET A 69 21.98 -9.16 -9.59
CA MET A 69 23.27 -8.56 -9.92
C MET A 69 24.24 -9.62 -10.41
N ASP A 70 25.17 -9.20 -11.26
CA ASP A 70 26.29 -10.02 -11.73
C ASP A 70 27.60 -9.61 -11.05
N VAL A 71 28.62 -10.47 -11.04
CA VAL A 71 29.91 -10.26 -10.37
C VAL A 71 31.04 -10.07 -11.39
N ALA A 72 30.70 -9.96 -12.68
CA ALA A 72 31.70 -9.81 -13.73
C ALA A 72 32.53 -8.53 -13.53
N ASP A 73 33.77 -8.55 -14.01
CA ASP A 73 34.62 -7.37 -14.00
C ASP A 73 34.03 -6.34 -14.97
N ALA A 74 33.42 -5.31 -14.40
CA ALA A 74 32.85 -4.22 -15.15
C ALA A 74 33.96 -3.24 -15.55
N GLY A 75 34.09 -2.99 -16.85
CA GLY A 75 34.85 -1.84 -17.34
C GLY A 75 34.26 -0.51 -16.82
N ALA A 76 35.02 0.57 -16.99
CA ALA A 76 34.51 1.90 -16.71
C ALA A 76 33.23 2.16 -17.53
N PRO A 77 32.12 2.63 -16.92
CA PRO A 77 30.90 2.91 -17.67
C PRO A 77 31.16 4.00 -18.70
N ALA A 78 30.58 3.84 -19.89
CA ALA A 78 30.49 4.95 -20.83
C ALA A 78 29.71 6.10 -20.18
N VAL A 79 30.25 7.31 -20.27
CA VAL A 79 29.62 8.52 -19.74
C VAL A 79 28.82 9.21 -20.82
N ALA A 80 27.65 9.73 -20.46
CA ALA A 80 26.83 10.49 -21.38
C ALA A 80 27.42 11.88 -21.65
N PRO A 81 27.13 12.48 -22.82
CA PRO A 81 27.59 13.82 -23.13
C PRO A 81 27.06 14.89 -22.16
N ALA A 82 27.83 15.97 -22.03
CA ALA A 82 27.40 17.20 -21.38
C ALA A 82 26.22 17.86 -22.13
N ALA A 83 25.47 18.73 -21.46
CA ALA A 83 24.23 19.32 -21.99
C ALA A 83 24.40 20.01 -23.34
N ASP A 84 25.49 20.76 -23.51
CA ASP A 84 25.85 21.51 -24.71
C ASP A 84 26.17 20.60 -25.90
N ARG A 85 26.57 19.35 -25.64
CA ARG A 85 26.87 18.32 -26.66
C ARG A 85 25.70 17.39 -26.97
N LEU A 86 24.59 17.47 -26.23
CA LEU A 86 23.38 16.73 -26.60
C LEU A 86 22.83 17.25 -27.93
N PRO A 87 21.97 16.50 -28.65
CA PRO A 87 21.24 17.04 -29.80
C PRO A 87 20.43 18.27 -29.41
N ALA A 88 20.28 19.24 -30.32
CA ALA A 88 19.40 20.38 -30.08
C ALA A 88 17.94 19.89 -29.97
N ALA A 89 17.17 20.51 -29.08
CA ALA A 89 15.78 20.17 -28.82
C ALA A 89 14.86 21.37 -29.07
N ALA A 90 13.58 21.08 -29.28
CA ALA A 90 12.56 22.12 -29.39
C ALA A 90 12.58 23.01 -28.12
N PRO A 91 12.48 24.34 -28.27
CA PRO A 91 12.48 25.24 -27.12
C PRO A 91 11.38 24.89 -26.13
N ILE A 92 11.74 24.87 -24.84
CA ILE A 92 10.80 24.69 -23.75
C ILE A 92 10.43 26.07 -23.17
N ARG A 93 9.14 26.30 -22.89
CA ARG A 93 8.70 27.57 -22.31
C ARG A 93 8.94 27.56 -20.80
N TYR A 94 9.53 28.63 -20.28
CA TYR A 94 9.59 28.87 -18.84
C TYR A 94 8.29 29.51 -18.34
N ALA A 95 7.66 28.88 -17.35
CA ALA A 95 6.47 29.37 -16.68
C ALA A 95 6.59 29.10 -15.18
N GLN A 96 7.05 30.10 -14.41
CA GLN A 96 7.27 29.92 -12.98
C GLN A 96 6.00 29.44 -12.27
N ALA A 97 6.14 28.41 -11.45
CA ALA A 97 5.07 27.92 -10.60
C ALA A 97 4.65 28.98 -9.57
N GLN A 98 3.35 29.12 -9.32
CA GLN A 98 2.86 30.00 -8.26
C GLN A 98 2.72 29.21 -6.96
N GLY A 99 3.44 29.62 -5.90
CA GLY A 99 3.26 29.10 -4.52
C GLY A 99 3.93 27.76 -4.18
N ASP A 100 4.33 26.98 -5.18
CA ASP A 100 4.88 25.62 -5.03
C ASP A 100 6.34 25.50 -5.53
N ASP A 101 7.13 26.57 -5.40
CA ASP A 101 8.50 26.70 -5.92
C ASP A 101 9.45 25.54 -5.57
N TYR A 102 9.17 24.77 -4.51
CA TYR A 102 9.99 23.65 -4.04
C TYR A 102 9.34 22.26 -4.22
N ALA A 103 8.15 22.16 -4.81
CA ALA A 103 7.41 20.89 -4.90
C ALA A 103 8.17 19.81 -5.68
N TRP A 104 8.69 20.15 -6.86
CA TRP A 104 9.41 19.19 -7.72
C TRP A 104 10.69 18.66 -7.08
N ILE A 105 11.47 19.57 -6.49
CA ILE A 105 12.76 19.23 -5.90
C ILE A 105 12.58 18.47 -4.59
N ASP A 106 11.59 18.85 -3.78
CA ASP A 106 11.26 18.17 -2.53
C ASP A 106 10.72 16.76 -2.77
N ARG A 107 9.85 16.58 -3.78
CA ARG A 107 9.37 15.25 -4.17
C ARG A 107 10.51 14.31 -4.59
N ALA A 108 11.41 14.79 -5.45
CA ALA A 108 12.58 14.02 -5.89
C ALA A 108 13.53 13.69 -4.74
N ASP A 109 13.60 14.59 -3.74
CA ASP A 109 14.35 14.34 -2.51
C ASP A 109 13.75 13.20 -1.71
N GLN A 110 12.46 13.30 -1.40
CA GLN A 110 11.79 12.29 -0.61
C GLN A 110 11.88 10.91 -1.26
N PHE A 111 11.76 10.85 -2.58
CA PHE A 111 11.98 9.62 -3.33
C PHE A 111 13.45 9.15 -3.28
N SER A 112 14.42 10.06 -3.43
CA SER A 112 15.85 9.70 -3.35
C SER A 112 16.28 9.22 -1.97
N ASP A 113 15.71 9.82 -0.92
CA ASP A 113 15.94 9.49 0.48
C ASP A 113 15.31 8.13 0.85
N MET A 114 14.11 7.85 0.34
CA MET A 114 13.46 6.53 0.46
C MET A 114 14.34 5.41 -0.11
N LEU A 115 14.97 5.63 -1.27
CA LEU A 115 15.84 4.64 -1.91
C LEU A 115 17.13 4.38 -1.11
N GLY A 116 17.64 5.38 -0.41
CA GLY A 116 18.86 5.26 0.41
C GLY A 116 20.06 4.70 -0.38
N ASP A 117 20.75 3.73 0.22
CA ASP A 117 21.88 3.02 -0.40
C ASP A 117 21.48 1.69 -1.05
N ALA A 118 20.20 1.49 -1.34
CA ALA A 118 19.76 0.28 -2.01
C ALA A 118 20.36 0.19 -3.42
N PRO A 119 20.80 -1.00 -3.86
CA PRO A 119 21.19 -1.23 -5.24
C PRO A 119 20.09 -0.82 -6.23
N PRO A 120 20.44 -0.40 -7.45
CA PRO A 120 19.43 -0.18 -8.49
C PRO A 120 18.72 -1.49 -8.83
N ASP A 121 17.51 -1.34 -9.36
CA ASP A 121 16.63 -2.47 -9.69
C ASP A 121 17.03 -3.09 -11.04
N TYR A 122 17.50 -2.29 -11.99
CA TYR A 122 18.06 -2.78 -13.26
C TYR A 122 18.91 -1.70 -13.94
N GLY A 123 19.70 -2.11 -14.93
CA GLY A 123 20.28 -1.24 -15.95
C GLY A 123 19.54 -1.38 -17.27
N PHE A 124 19.79 -0.48 -18.22
CA PHE A 124 19.32 -0.66 -19.60
C PHE A 124 20.29 -0.01 -20.57
N ALA A 125 20.41 -0.56 -21.77
CA ALA A 125 21.24 0.02 -22.81
C ALA A 125 20.62 1.33 -23.29
N TYR A 126 21.46 2.36 -23.36
CA TYR A 126 21.08 3.67 -23.88
C TYR A 126 22.23 4.25 -24.71
N ASP A 127 21.90 5.23 -25.53
CA ASP A 127 22.76 6.02 -26.42
C ASP A 127 24.29 5.87 -26.19
N GLN A 128 25.03 5.52 -27.26
CA GLN A 128 26.50 5.40 -27.27
C GLN A 128 27.08 4.45 -26.21
N GLY A 129 26.35 3.40 -25.84
CA GLY A 129 26.82 2.38 -24.90
C GLY A 129 26.73 2.79 -23.43
N VAL A 130 26.04 3.90 -23.14
CA VAL A 130 25.74 4.31 -21.76
C VAL A 130 24.70 3.35 -21.18
N THR A 131 24.92 2.92 -19.93
CA THR A 131 23.96 2.08 -19.21
C THR A 131 23.45 2.84 -17.98
N PRO A 132 22.33 3.59 -18.08
CA PRO A 132 21.73 4.21 -16.91
C PRO A 132 21.21 3.16 -15.94
N TRP A 133 21.26 3.47 -14.65
CA TRP A 133 20.71 2.65 -13.59
C TRP A 133 19.32 3.13 -13.19
N ALA A 134 18.40 2.20 -12.98
CA ALA A 134 17.01 2.50 -12.64
C ALA A 134 16.66 2.04 -11.22
N TRP A 135 15.87 2.86 -10.52
CA TRP A 135 15.12 2.47 -9.34
C TRP A 135 13.64 2.72 -9.61
N GLU A 136 12.79 1.78 -9.24
CA GLU A 136 11.33 1.84 -9.39
C GLU A 136 10.65 1.59 -8.04
N SER A 137 9.77 2.47 -7.60
CA SER A 137 9.00 2.24 -6.38
C SER A 137 7.83 1.28 -6.59
N GLY A 138 7.21 0.84 -5.50
CA GLY A 138 5.97 0.05 -5.55
C GLY A 138 4.79 0.82 -6.16
N ASP A 139 4.82 2.15 -6.15
CA ASP A 139 3.82 3.03 -6.78
C ASP A 139 4.30 3.64 -8.12
N ASP A 140 5.20 2.96 -8.84
CA ASP A 140 5.64 3.31 -10.21
C ASP A 140 6.39 4.63 -10.39
N TYR A 141 6.87 5.26 -9.31
CA TYR A 141 7.88 6.32 -9.44
C TYR A 141 9.19 5.72 -9.92
N VAL A 142 9.86 6.43 -10.83
CA VAL A 142 11.10 5.95 -11.42
C VAL A 142 12.19 7.00 -11.33
N ARG A 143 13.39 6.56 -10.94
CA ARG A 143 14.62 7.37 -11.00
C ARG A 143 15.61 6.66 -11.92
N TYR A 144 16.09 7.37 -12.94
CA TYR A 144 17.28 6.96 -13.69
C TYR A 144 18.50 7.74 -13.19
N ALA A 145 19.63 7.07 -13.05
CA ALA A 145 20.93 7.68 -12.85
C ALA A 145 21.80 7.39 -14.07
N GLU A 146 22.04 8.43 -14.87
CA GLU A 146 22.91 8.40 -16.03
C GLU A 146 24.30 8.87 -15.64
N PRO A 147 25.37 8.08 -15.87
CA PRO A 147 26.73 8.51 -15.60
C PRO A 147 27.10 9.65 -16.55
N VAL A 148 27.67 10.73 -16.01
CA VAL A 148 28.19 11.88 -16.76
C VAL A 148 29.58 12.23 -16.25
N ASP A 149 30.30 13.06 -17.00
CA ASP A 149 31.53 13.63 -16.46
C ASP A 149 31.25 14.42 -15.16
N GLY A 150 32.04 14.16 -14.12
CA GLY A 150 31.86 14.75 -12.81
C GLY A 150 30.72 14.18 -11.94
N GLY A 151 30.05 13.08 -12.32
CA GLY A 151 29.09 12.39 -11.44
C GLY A 151 27.93 11.74 -12.17
N TYR A 152 26.70 12.07 -11.73
CA TYR A 152 25.48 11.52 -12.29
C TYR A 152 24.47 12.61 -12.64
N ARG A 153 23.75 12.38 -13.74
CA ARG A 153 22.51 13.08 -14.06
C ARG A 153 21.34 12.19 -13.69
N TYR A 154 20.39 12.73 -12.94
CA TYR A 154 19.23 12.00 -12.44
C TYR A 154 17.96 12.45 -13.15
N TYR A 155 17.10 11.49 -13.50
CA TYR A 155 15.83 11.74 -14.16
C TYR A 155 14.72 11.13 -13.31
N TYR A 156 13.72 11.94 -12.96
CA TYR A 156 12.64 11.55 -12.07
C TYR A 156 11.31 11.56 -12.80
N TYR A 157 10.60 10.43 -12.73
CA TYR A 157 9.32 10.22 -13.39
C TYR A 157 8.26 9.92 -12.35
N GLU A 158 7.08 10.47 -12.60
CA GLU A 158 5.87 10.15 -11.85
C GLU A 158 5.24 8.85 -12.39
N PRO A 159 4.30 8.25 -11.65
CA PRO A 159 3.63 7.02 -12.05
C PRO A 159 3.00 7.18 -13.44
N GLY A 160 3.27 6.24 -14.35
CA GLY A 160 2.80 6.30 -15.74
C GLY A 160 3.50 7.32 -16.64
N GLY A 161 4.15 8.35 -16.08
CA GLY A 161 4.78 9.46 -16.80
C GLY A 161 5.76 9.03 -17.89
N SER A 162 5.58 9.58 -19.10
CA SER A 162 6.48 9.42 -20.25
C SER A 162 7.60 10.47 -20.28
N SER A 163 7.44 11.55 -19.53
CA SER A 163 8.36 12.67 -19.44
C SER A 163 8.75 12.90 -17.97
N PRO A 164 9.93 13.48 -17.69
CA PRO A 164 10.37 13.69 -16.31
C PRO A 164 9.55 14.81 -15.66
N TYR A 165 9.33 14.72 -14.35
CA TYR A 165 8.91 15.89 -13.56
C TYR A 165 10.12 16.66 -13.01
N LEU A 166 11.28 16.01 -12.90
CA LEU A 166 12.54 16.66 -12.52
C LEU A 166 13.71 16.00 -13.24
N VAL A 167 14.64 16.81 -13.75
CA VAL A 167 15.98 16.36 -14.15
C VAL A 167 17.01 17.10 -13.31
N ARG A 168 17.99 16.39 -12.78
CA ARG A 168 19.09 16.96 -11.98
C ARG A 168 20.42 16.62 -12.61
N ASP A 169 21.20 17.63 -12.93
CA ASP A 169 22.61 17.47 -13.31
C ASP A 169 23.53 17.86 -12.12
N PRO A 170 24.86 17.72 -12.24
CA PRO A 170 25.78 18.08 -11.15
C PRO A 170 25.72 19.54 -10.67
N TRP A 171 25.09 20.43 -11.44
CA TRP A 171 25.12 21.88 -11.24
C TRP A 171 23.75 22.49 -10.99
N ASN A 172 22.67 21.91 -11.52
CA ASN A 172 21.32 22.48 -11.48
C ASN A 172 20.26 21.37 -11.48
N SER A 173 19.05 21.73 -11.04
CA SER A 173 17.86 20.90 -11.19
C SER A 173 16.80 21.65 -11.99
N TYR A 174 16.05 20.92 -12.82
CA TYR A 174 15.07 21.46 -13.75
C TYR A 174 13.74 20.76 -13.50
N GLY A 175 12.75 21.50 -12.98
CA GLY A 175 11.41 21.02 -12.71
C GLY A 175 10.50 21.22 -13.92
N TYR A 176 9.75 20.19 -14.27
CA TYR A 176 8.85 20.19 -15.43
C TYR A 176 7.42 19.91 -15.04
N ARG A 177 6.49 20.48 -15.80
CA ARG A 177 5.05 20.21 -15.75
C ARG A 177 4.48 20.42 -17.13
N ASP A 178 3.74 19.45 -17.65
CA ASP A 178 3.03 19.54 -18.93
C ASP A 178 3.86 20.19 -20.04
N ASP A 179 5.04 19.66 -20.35
CA ASP A 179 5.98 20.18 -21.35
C ASP A 179 6.62 21.56 -21.10
N ARG A 180 6.49 22.11 -19.89
CA ARG A 180 7.05 23.42 -19.52
C ARG A 180 8.11 23.30 -18.45
N LEU A 181 9.07 24.23 -18.49
CA LEU A 181 10.03 24.43 -17.40
C LEU A 181 9.37 25.33 -16.36
N VAL A 182 9.17 24.82 -15.15
CA VAL A 182 8.41 25.52 -14.10
C VAL A 182 9.27 25.95 -12.92
N ALA A 183 10.41 25.30 -12.73
CA ALA A 183 11.39 25.66 -11.72
C ALA A 183 12.79 25.32 -12.21
N VAL A 184 13.76 26.17 -11.86
CA VAL A 184 15.18 25.86 -11.99
C VAL A 184 15.82 26.11 -10.64
N TYR A 185 16.67 25.19 -10.23
CA TYR A 185 17.35 25.24 -8.96
C TYR A 185 18.86 25.18 -9.19
N ASP A 186 19.62 25.89 -8.36
CA ASP A 186 21.07 25.77 -8.35
C ASP A 186 21.52 24.42 -7.78
N ARG A 187 22.84 24.23 -7.66
CA ARG A 187 23.46 23.00 -7.14
C ARG A 187 22.98 22.64 -5.74
N GLY A 188 22.69 23.64 -4.90
CA GLY A 188 22.17 23.46 -3.55
C GLY A 188 20.66 23.19 -3.53
N GLY A 189 19.96 23.32 -4.65
CA GLY A 189 18.52 23.21 -4.71
C GLY A 189 17.77 24.50 -4.35
N ARG A 190 18.46 25.64 -4.30
CA ARG A 190 17.79 26.94 -4.16
C ARG A 190 17.21 27.35 -5.51
N ILE A 191 15.96 27.82 -5.51
CA ILE A 191 15.33 28.33 -6.72
C ILE A 191 16.11 29.54 -7.26
N ILE A 192 16.39 29.55 -8.57
CA ILE A 192 17.04 30.68 -9.23
C ILE A 192 16.01 31.62 -9.86
N SER A 193 16.39 32.88 -10.05
CA SER A 193 15.49 33.89 -10.61
C SER A 193 15.01 33.52 -12.01
N GLY A 194 13.78 33.93 -12.39
CA GLY A 194 13.23 33.62 -13.71
C GLY A 194 14.08 34.10 -14.90
N ALA A 195 14.81 35.23 -14.75
CA ALA A 195 15.75 35.69 -15.77
C ALA A 195 16.96 34.76 -15.93
N GLU A 196 17.45 34.20 -14.82
CA GLU A 196 18.52 33.20 -14.83
C GLU A 196 18.03 31.84 -15.32
N ALA A 197 16.83 31.41 -14.90
CA ALA A 197 16.17 30.21 -15.37
C ALA A 197 16.03 30.20 -16.90
N ARG A 198 15.57 31.31 -17.49
CA ARG A 198 15.47 31.47 -18.95
C ARG A 198 16.80 31.31 -19.70
N ARG A 199 17.92 31.71 -19.10
CA ARG A 199 19.25 31.46 -19.69
C ARG A 199 19.60 29.97 -19.76
N ARG A 200 18.85 29.10 -19.08
CA ARG A 200 19.04 27.65 -19.07
C ARG A 200 17.99 26.89 -19.88
N ASP A 201 17.07 27.57 -20.56
CA ASP A 201 16.00 26.95 -21.36
C ASP A 201 16.57 25.96 -22.40
N ALA A 202 17.70 26.29 -23.02
CA ALA A 202 18.36 25.41 -23.98
C ALA A 202 18.86 24.09 -23.35
N TYR A 203 19.36 24.11 -22.11
CA TYR A 203 19.77 22.89 -21.40
C TYR A 203 18.57 22.11 -20.92
N ALA A 204 17.56 22.80 -20.37
CA ALA A 204 16.31 22.19 -19.94
C ALA A 204 15.61 21.47 -21.10
N ALA A 205 15.49 22.10 -22.27
CA ALA A 205 14.89 21.50 -23.46
C ALA A 205 15.62 20.20 -23.88
N ARG A 206 16.96 20.22 -23.90
CA ARG A 206 17.78 19.04 -24.27
C ARG A 206 17.61 17.90 -23.27
N TYR A 207 17.60 18.21 -21.98
CA TYR A 207 17.36 17.23 -20.94
C TYR A 207 15.96 16.67 -20.96
N TYR A 208 14.94 17.50 -21.18
CA TYR A 208 13.57 17.04 -21.33
C TYR A 208 13.44 16.05 -22.49
N ALA A 209 13.97 16.40 -23.67
CA ALA A 209 13.96 15.53 -24.84
C ALA A 209 14.72 14.21 -24.59
N ARG A 210 15.93 14.27 -24.02
CA ARG A 210 16.72 13.09 -23.67
C ARG A 210 16.00 12.21 -22.65
N ALA A 211 15.36 12.80 -21.64
CA ALA A 211 14.62 12.07 -20.63
C ALA A 211 13.41 11.33 -21.20
N THR A 212 12.65 11.97 -22.10
CA THR A 212 11.51 11.32 -22.77
C THR A 212 11.96 10.17 -23.66
N ASP A 213 13.05 10.35 -24.41
CA ASP A 213 13.67 9.28 -25.20
C ASP A 213 14.20 8.13 -24.32
N MET A 214 14.92 8.45 -23.25
CA MET A 214 15.42 7.48 -22.27
C MET A 214 14.29 6.68 -21.62
N ARG A 215 13.15 7.32 -21.29
CA ARG A 215 11.96 6.64 -20.73
C ARG A 215 11.35 5.68 -21.73
N ARG A 216 11.32 6.04 -23.01
CA ARG A 216 10.89 5.13 -24.10
C ARG A 216 11.86 3.97 -24.24
N ALA A 217 13.17 4.23 -24.27
CA ALA A 217 14.20 3.21 -24.37
C ALA A 217 14.12 2.21 -23.21
N ALA A 218 14.06 2.68 -21.96
CA ALA A 218 13.95 1.83 -20.77
C ALA A 218 12.72 0.92 -20.76
N ARG A 219 11.62 1.33 -21.42
CA ARG A 219 10.39 0.52 -21.56
C ARG A 219 10.46 -0.46 -22.73
N ALA A 220 11.20 -0.12 -23.79
CA ALA A 220 11.29 -0.93 -25.00
C ALA A 220 12.41 -1.98 -24.94
N HIS A 221 13.50 -1.69 -24.24
CA HIS A 221 14.65 -2.57 -24.11
C HIS A 221 14.50 -3.55 -22.94
N GLU A 222 15.23 -4.67 -23.03
CA GLU A 222 15.34 -5.63 -21.94
C GLU A 222 16.02 -4.99 -20.72
N ARG A 223 15.46 -5.27 -19.54
CA ARG A 223 16.07 -4.90 -18.26
C ARG A 223 17.36 -5.69 -18.10
N GLN A 224 18.48 -4.98 -18.00
CA GLN A 224 19.81 -5.56 -17.84
C GLN A 224 20.15 -5.75 -16.36
N ARG A 225 20.97 -6.75 -16.10
CA ARG A 225 21.59 -6.95 -14.79
C ARG A 225 22.57 -5.82 -14.51
N ILE A 226 22.79 -5.55 -13.22
CA ILE A 226 23.75 -4.55 -12.77
C ILE A 226 24.98 -5.27 -12.24
N GLU A 227 26.15 -4.80 -12.63
CA GLU A 227 27.41 -5.32 -12.12
C GLU A 227 27.62 -4.89 -10.66
N ALA A 228 27.80 -5.86 -9.78
CA ALA A 228 27.91 -5.67 -8.34
C ALA A 228 29.15 -4.84 -7.96
N ARG A 229 30.28 -5.10 -8.62
CA ARG A 229 31.53 -4.36 -8.43
C ARG A 229 31.36 -2.89 -8.85
N GLN A 230 30.71 -2.64 -9.99
CA GLN A 230 30.43 -1.30 -10.48
C GLN A 230 29.54 -0.51 -9.51
N TRP A 231 28.48 -1.13 -8.98
CA TRP A 231 27.64 -0.50 -7.96
C TRP A 231 28.44 -0.20 -6.67
N ALA A 232 29.25 -1.16 -6.21
CA ALA A 232 30.08 -0.99 -5.01
C ALA A 232 31.02 0.22 -5.11
N ASP A 233 31.63 0.44 -6.28
CA ASP A 233 32.55 1.56 -6.53
C ASP A 233 31.82 2.92 -6.56
N ARG A 234 30.58 2.93 -7.05
CA ARG A 234 29.84 4.18 -7.32
C ARG A 234 28.90 4.60 -6.22
N ARG A 235 28.42 3.67 -5.38
CA ARG A 235 27.43 3.97 -4.33
C ARG A 235 27.88 5.09 -3.40
N ALA A 236 29.17 5.21 -3.13
CA ALA A 236 29.71 6.24 -2.24
C ALA A 236 29.55 7.64 -2.84
N ALA A 237 29.81 7.80 -4.15
CA ALA A 237 29.59 9.07 -4.85
C ALA A 237 28.11 9.45 -4.86
N ILE A 238 27.22 8.49 -5.15
CA ILE A 238 25.76 8.70 -5.14
C ILE A 238 25.25 9.07 -3.74
N ARG A 239 25.80 8.44 -2.68
CA ARG A 239 25.50 8.80 -1.29
C ARG A 239 25.94 10.23 -1.00
N GLN A 240 27.16 10.61 -1.37
CA GLN A 240 27.67 11.96 -1.16
C GLN A 240 26.83 13.02 -1.90
N ASP A 241 26.36 12.72 -3.11
CA ASP A 241 25.41 13.59 -3.84
C ASP A 241 24.11 13.81 -3.04
N ARG A 242 23.57 12.74 -2.44
CA ARG A 242 22.38 12.82 -1.59
C ARG A 242 22.65 13.59 -0.29
N GLU A 243 23.78 13.36 0.37
CA GLU A 243 24.17 14.03 1.62
C GLU A 243 24.39 15.53 1.42
N ARG A 244 25.08 15.95 0.36
CA ARG A 244 25.23 17.37 0.01
C ARG A 244 23.89 18.07 -0.12
N TRP A 245 22.92 17.38 -0.70
CA TRP A 245 21.58 17.93 -0.85
C TRP A 245 20.80 17.96 0.47
N ALA A 246 20.97 16.95 1.31
CA ALA A 246 20.42 16.94 2.65
C ALA A 246 20.94 18.10 3.50
N GLN A 247 22.23 18.44 3.37
CA GLN A 247 22.84 19.60 4.00
C GLN A 247 22.28 20.90 3.43
N ALA A 248 22.27 21.05 2.10
CA ALA A 248 21.77 22.26 1.46
C ALA A 248 20.29 22.58 1.82
N ARG A 249 19.47 21.55 2.06
CA ARG A 249 18.11 21.71 2.61
C ARG A 249 18.10 22.27 4.03
N GLN A 250 18.99 21.77 4.88
CA GLN A 250 19.07 22.22 6.27
C GLN A 250 19.47 23.68 6.35
N ASP A 251 20.20 24.20 5.37
CA ASP A 251 20.65 25.60 5.34
C ASP A 251 19.63 26.57 4.71
N GLN A 252 18.75 26.09 3.83
CA GLN A 252 17.77 26.93 3.11
C GLN A 252 16.46 27.18 3.85
N ALA A 253 16.27 28.40 4.37
CA ALA A 253 15.07 28.80 5.10
C ALA A 253 13.75 28.64 4.31
N GLN A 254 13.76 28.97 3.01
CA GLN A 254 12.56 28.85 2.16
C GLN A 254 12.12 27.40 1.96
N TRP A 255 13.09 26.49 1.73
CA TRP A 255 12.80 25.06 1.63
C TRP A 255 12.31 24.50 2.98
N ARG A 256 12.94 24.87 4.10
CA ARG A 256 12.46 24.47 5.43
C ARG A 256 11.03 24.95 5.67
N ALA A 257 10.70 26.19 5.31
CA ALA A 257 9.35 26.73 5.44
C ALA A 257 8.34 26.00 4.54
N TYR A 258 8.72 25.66 3.29
CA TYR A 258 7.91 24.82 2.41
C TYR A 258 7.62 23.46 3.05
N ARG A 259 8.66 22.76 3.51
CA ARG A 259 8.51 21.43 4.10
C ARG A 259 7.74 21.45 5.42
N ALA A 260 7.85 22.50 6.22
CA ALA A 260 7.07 22.65 7.46
C ALA A 260 5.56 22.79 7.20
N ARG A 261 5.16 23.27 6.01
CA ARG A 261 3.76 23.30 5.58
C ARG A 261 3.30 21.99 4.94
N GLN A 262 4.24 21.18 4.45
CA GLN A 262 3.94 19.88 3.86
C GLN A 262 3.74 18.82 4.93
N ASP A 263 2.72 17.99 4.74
CA ASP A 263 2.29 17.00 5.72
C ASP A 263 3.27 15.81 5.76
N ASP A 264 3.47 15.20 6.94
CA ASP A 264 4.37 14.03 7.14
C ASP A 264 3.92 12.74 6.42
N ARG A 265 2.87 12.86 5.61
CA ARG A 265 2.23 11.78 4.85
C ARG A 265 3.18 11.13 3.86
N ALA A 266 3.96 11.92 3.12
CA ALA A 266 4.87 11.38 2.12
C ALA A 266 5.97 10.49 2.74
N ARG A 267 6.50 10.88 3.91
CA ARG A 267 7.42 10.04 4.70
C ARG A 267 6.75 8.75 5.17
N SER A 268 5.51 8.85 5.62
CA SER A 268 4.73 7.71 6.13
C SER A 268 4.32 6.74 5.02
N HIS A 269 3.97 7.27 3.84
CA HIS A 269 3.57 6.55 2.63
C HIS A 269 4.64 5.55 2.21
N TRP A 270 5.88 6.00 2.07
CA TRP A 270 6.99 5.13 1.67
C TRP A 270 7.75 4.48 2.85
N ALA A 271 7.27 4.58 4.09
CA ALA A 271 8.00 4.05 5.25
C ALA A 271 8.27 2.53 5.16
N ALA A 272 7.31 1.78 4.59
CA ALA A 272 7.48 0.34 4.37
C ALA A 272 8.52 0.04 3.28
N GLU A 273 8.51 0.81 2.19
CA GLU A 273 9.47 0.66 1.10
C GLU A 273 10.88 1.03 1.56
N ARG A 274 11.04 2.14 2.26
CA ARG A 274 12.33 2.57 2.85
C ARG A 274 12.98 1.45 3.66
N ARG A 275 12.23 0.81 4.56
CA ARG A 275 12.73 -0.34 5.35
C ARG A 275 13.17 -1.51 4.46
N ALA A 276 12.46 -1.75 3.36
CA ALA A 276 12.84 -2.79 2.41
C ALA A 276 14.15 -2.45 1.66
N ARG A 277 14.31 -1.18 1.26
CA ARG A 277 15.52 -0.64 0.63
C ARG A 277 16.73 -0.67 1.57
N GLU A 278 16.56 -0.29 2.84
CA GLU A 278 17.59 -0.42 3.89
C GLU A 278 18.02 -1.89 4.10
N GLY A 279 17.04 -2.80 4.11
CA GLY A 279 17.32 -4.24 4.15
C GLY A 279 18.11 -4.71 2.92
N ALA A 280 17.78 -4.21 1.73
CA ALA A 280 18.50 -4.54 0.49
C ALA A 280 19.94 -4.02 0.51
N ALA A 281 20.14 -2.78 0.96
CA ALA A 281 21.47 -2.20 1.17
C ALA A 281 22.30 -3.04 2.16
N THR A 282 21.69 -3.50 3.26
CA THR A 282 22.35 -4.36 4.26
C THR A 282 22.76 -5.71 3.67
N ARG A 283 21.87 -6.35 2.90
CA ARG A 283 22.16 -7.61 2.19
C ARG A 283 23.31 -7.44 1.19
N PHE A 284 23.26 -6.40 0.37
CA PHE A 284 24.32 -6.08 -0.58
C PHE A 284 25.65 -5.84 0.14
N ALA A 285 25.67 -5.03 1.20
CA ALA A 285 26.87 -4.74 1.96
C ALA A 285 27.46 -6.00 2.62
N SER A 286 26.62 -6.94 3.07
CA SER A 286 27.10 -8.25 3.55
C SER A 286 27.75 -9.05 2.43
N TRP A 287 27.05 -9.21 1.31
CA TRP A 287 27.54 -9.94 0.15
C TRP A 287 28.86 -9.36 -0.38
N GLN A 288 28.99 -8.02 -0.43
CA GLN A 288 30.24 -7.36 -0.77
C GLN A 288 31.37 -7.63 0.24
N ARG A 289 31.11 -7.60 1.55
CA ARG A 289 32.13 -7.92 2.57
C ARG A 289 32.64 -9.35 2.42
N ASP A 290 31.80 -10.24 1.91
CA ASP A 290 32.15 -11.63 1.59
C ASP A 290 32.79 -11.79 0.20
N ASP A 291 33.21 -10.67 -0.43
CA ASP A 291 33.79 -10.58 -1.78
C ASP A 291 32.89 -11.18 -2.86
N PHE A 292 31.58 -10.92 -2.72
CA PHE A 292 30.54 -11.38 -3.65
C PHE A 292 30.46 -12.91 -3.81
N ARG A 293 30.97 -13.68 -2.83
CA ARG A 293 30.90 -15.14 -2.86
C ARG A 293 29.46 -15.64 -2.73
N GLY A 294 29.11 -16.68 -3.50
CA GLY A 294 27.79 -17.29 -3.53
C GLY A 294 26.82 -16.63 -4.51
N ALA A 295 25.55 -17.05 -4.47
CA ALA A 295 24.52 -16.50 -5.34
C ALA A 295 24.18 -15.03 -4.97
N PRO A 296 23.89 -14.16 -5.96
CA PRO A 296 23.50 -12.78 -5.69
C PRO A 296 22.21 -12.74 -4.85
N PRO A 297 22.14 -11.88 -3.83
CA PRO A 297 20.98 -11.80 -2.94
C PRO A 297 19.74 -11.33 -3.70
N ARG A 298 18.60 -12.01 -3.47
CA ARG A 298 17.29 -11.55 -3.94
C ARG A 298 16.80 -10.41 -3.06
N PHE A 299 16.95 -9.17 -3.51
CA PHE A 299 16.77 -8.00 -2.65
C PHE A 299 15.35 -7.82 -2.09
N TYR A 300 14.28 -8.17 -2.80
CA TYR A 300 12.91 -7.87 -2.35
C TYR A 300 11.99 -9.10 -2.23
N GLU A 301 12.56 -10.30 -2.27
CA GLU A 301 11.79 -11.54 -2.29
C GLU A 301 10.89 -11.71 -1.05
N ALA A 302 11.43 -11.49 0.15
CA ALA A 302 10.66 -11.59 1.39
C ALA A 302 9.48 -10.60 1.42
N GLN A 303 9.68 -9.39 0.90
CA GLN A 303 8.63 -8.37 0.81
C GLN A 303 7.54 -8.78 -0.19
N ARG A 304 7.92 -9.33 -1.35
CA ARG A 304 6.96 -9.86 -2.33
C ARG A 304 6.16 -11.02 -1.76
N GLN A 305 6.81 -11.98 -1.11
CA GLN A 305 6.14 -13.11 -0.46
C GLN A 305 5.16 -12.62 0.62
N ALA A 306 5.56 -11.63 1.43
CA ALA A 306 4.68 -11.03 2.43
C ALA A 306 3.50 -10.26 1.80
N ALA A 307 3.70 -9.59 0.66
CA ALA A 307 2.63 -8.92 -0.08
C ALA A 307 1.61 -9.94 -0.64
N VAL A 308 2.08 -11.00 -1.29
CA VAL A 308 1.23 -12.10 -1.78
C VAL A 308 0.44 -12.74 -0.63
N ALA A 309 1.09 -13.01 0.51
CA ALA A 309 0.42 -13.57 1.69
C ALA A 309 -0.61 -12.61 2.31
N ARG A 310 -0.40 -11.28 2.23
CA ARG A 310 -1.40 -10.28 2.65
C ARG A 310 -2.59 -10.27 1.70
N GLN A 311 -2.35 -10.29 0.39
CA GLN A 311 -3.40 -10.34 -0.62
C GLN A 311 -4.28 -11.59 -0.46
N GLN A 312 -3.67 -12.78 -0.33
CA GLN A 312 -4.40 -14.03 -0.10
C GLN A 312 -5.23 -13.99 1.18
N ARG A 313 -4.73 -13.37 2.26
CA ARG A 313 -5.50 -13.19 3.51
C ARG A 313 -6.69 -12.23 3.31
N ALA A 314 -6.50 -11.13 2.57
CA ALA A 314 -7.57 -10.19 2.26
C ALA A 314 -8.67 -10.86 1.42
N GLU A 315 -8.30 -11.62 0.38
CA GLU A 315 -9.26 -12.36 -0.46
C GLU A 315 -10.02 -13.41 0.36
N ARG A 316 -9.34 -14.16 1.24
CA ARG A 316 -10.01 -15.11 2.15
C ARG A 316 -10.97 -14.41 3.10
N ALA A 317 -10.59 -13.25 3.64
CA ALA A 317 -11.46 -12.46 4.51
C ALA A 317 -12.70 -11.92 3.77
N GLN A 318 -12.54 -11.46 2.53
CA GLN A 318 -13.65 -11.02 1.67
C GLN A 318 -14.62 -12.17 1.36
N ARG A 319 -14.09 -13.35 0.99
CA ARG A 319 -14.92 -14.55 0.76
C ARG A 319 -15.65 -14.98 2.04
N ALA A 320 -14.99 -14.98 3.18
CA ALA A 320 -15.62 -15.29 4.46
C ALA A 320 -16.74 -14.28 4.81
N ALA A 321 -16.53 -13.00 4.54
CA ALA A 321 -17.54 -11.96 4.75
C ALA A 321 -18.76 -12.15 3.83
N LEU A 322 -18.56 -12.56 2.58
CA LEU A 322 -19.66 -12.87 1.65
C LEU A 322 -20.50 -14.04 2.15
N VAL A 323 -19.85 -15.15 2.53
CA VAL A 323 -20.53 -16.33 3.09
C VAL A 323 -21.33 -15.98 4.35
N GLN A 324 -20.77 -15.14 5.23
CA GLN A 324 -21.49 -14.65 6.42
C GLN A 324 -22.72 -13.81 6.06
N ARG A 325 -22.62 -12.95 5.04
CA ARG A 325 -23.77 -12.16 4.55
C ARG A 325 -24.86 -13.04 3.98
N GLU A 326 -24.51 -14.04 3.17
CA GLU A 326 -25.48 -15.00 2.62
C GLU A 326 -26.15 -15.81 3.73
N ALA A 327 -25.39 -16.26 4.73
CA ALA A 327 -25.93 -16.98 5.89
C ALA A 327 -26.90 -16.10 6.69
N ALA A 328 -26.57 -14.81 6.89
CA ALA A 328 -27.45 -13.85 7.54
C ALA A 328 -28.75 -13.63 6.75
N GLN A 329 -28.66 -13.45 5.42
CA GLN A 329 -29.84 -13.31 4.55
C GLN A 329 -30.73 -14.56 4.59
N ARG A 330 -30.15 -15.76 4.53
CA ARG A 330 -30.92 -17.01 4.67
C ARG A 330 -31.60 -17.10 6.04
N ALA A 331 -30.93 -16.67 7.11
CA ALA A 331 -31.53 -16.60 8.44
C ALA A 331 -32.69 -15.60 8.51
N ASP A 332 -32.58 -14.44 7.85
CA ASP A 332 -33.67 -13.46 7.75
C ASP A 332 -34.87 -14.00 6.97
N ILE A 333 -34.65 -14.65 5.82
CA ILE A 333 -35.71 -15.30 5.04
C ILE A 333 -36.44 -16.34 5.88
N ARG A 334 -35.71 -17.21 6.59
CA ARG A 334 -36.32 -18.21 7.49
C ARG A 334 -37.14 -17.56 8.60
N ARG A 335 -36.66 -16.46 9.19
CA ARG A 335 -37.40 -15.70 10.20
C ARG A 335 -38.69 -15.10 9.64
N ALA A 336 -38.63 -14.54 8.43
CA ALA A 336 -39.80 -13.99 7.74
C ALA A 336 -40.84 -15.09 7.42
N GLN A 337 -40.40 -16.25 6.92
CA GLN A 337 -41.26 -17.39 6.66
C GLN A 337 -41.94 -17.91 7.94
N ALA A 338 -41.17 -18.08 9.03
CA ALA A 338 -41.72 -18.49 10.32
C ALA A 338 -42.75 -17.48 10.86
N GLN A 339 -42.53 -16.17 10.63
CA GLN A 339 -43.51 -15.14 10.99
C GLN A 339 -44.78 -15.23 10.14
N GLN A 340 -44.68 -15.49 8.84
CA GLN A 340 -45.83 -15.69 7.96
C GLN A 340 -46.66 -16.92 8.38
N GLN A 341 -46.00 -18.03 8.71
CA GLN A 341 -46.67 -19.24 9.23
C GLN A 341 -47.46 -18.92 10.50
N ARG A 342 -46.86 -18.24 11.48
CA ARG A 342 -47.55 -17.81 12.70
C ARG A 342 -48.76 -16.90 12.43
N ILE A 343 -48.71 -16.07 11.39
CA ILE A 343 -49.84 -15.23 11.00
C ILE A 343 -50.96 -16.08 10.36
N ALA A 344 -50.60 -17.07 9.54
CA ALA A 344 -51.54 -18.01 8.95
C ALA A 344 -52.24 -18.85 10.04
N ASP A 345 -51.49 -19.41 10.99
CA ASP A 345 -52.03 -20.19 12.11
C ASP A 345 -53.03 -19.36 12.93
N ARG A 346 -52.67 -18.11 13.29
CA ARG A 346 -53.58 -17.20 13.99
C ARG A 346 -54.85 -16.87 13.21
N ARG A 347 -54.79 -16.86 11.87
CA ARG A 347 -55.99 -16.66 11.04
C ARG A 347 -56.88 -17.89 11.08
N MET A 348 -56.30 -19.09 11.01
CA MET A 348 -57.05 -20.35 11.14
C MET A 348 -57.72 -20.44 12.51
N ASP A 349 -57.00 -20.19 13.60
CA ASP A 349 -57.56 -20.14 14.95
C ASP A 349 -58.71 -19.14 15.08
N ALA A 350 -58.59 -17.97 14.42
CA ALA A 350 -59.63 -16.95 14.43
C ALA A 350 -60.88 -17.38 13.66
N VAL A 351 -60.72 -18.09 12.54
CA VAL A 351 -61.83 -18.66 11.75
C VAL A 351 -62.55 -19.74 12.57
N GLU A 352 -61.81 -20.64 13.21
CA GLU A 352 -62.37 -21.70 14.05
C GLU A 352 -63.15 -21.12 15.24
N ARG A 353 -62.57 -20.15 15.96
CA ARG A 353 -63.28 -19.43 17.03
C ARG A 353 -64.55 -18.75 16.54
N ARG A 354 -64.55 -18.22 15.31
CA ARG A 354 -65.73 -17.58 14.72
C ARG A 354 -66.81 -18.61 14.38
N GLN A 355 -66.44 -19.79 13.87
CA GLN A 355 -67.38 -20.89 13.64
C GLN A 355 -68.00 -21.35 14.97
N ALA A 356 -67.19 -21.60 16.00
CA ALA A 356 -67.68 -21.96 17.32
C ALA A 356 -68.60 -20.88 17.94
N GLN A 357 -68.33 -19.60 17.70
CA GLN A 357 -69.23 -18.50 18.11
C GLN A 357 -70.55 -18.53 17.35
N VAL A 358 -70.55 -18.80 16.04
CA VAL A 358 -71.77 -18.91 15.23
C VAL A 358 -72.62 -20.09 15.69
N GLU A 359 -72.02 -21.25 15.95
CA GLU A 359 -72.72 -22.43 16.48
C GLU A 359 -73.35 -22.15 17.85
N ARG A 360 -72.61 -21.52 18.77
CA ARG A 360 -73.15 -21.08 20.06
C ARG A 360 -74.32 -20.12 19.89
N ALA A 361 -74.19 -19.13 19.01
CA ALA A 361 -75.27 -18.17 18.72
C ALA A 361 -76.50 -18.84 18.10
N GLN A 362 -76.33 -19.87 17.27
CA GLN A 362 -77.43 -20.67 16.73
C GLN A 362 -78.13 -21.48 17.84
N ALA A 363 -77.36 -22.13 18.72
CA ALA A 363 -77.90 -22.85 19.87
C ALA A 363 -78.68 -21.91 20.80
N ASP A 364 -78.20 -20.69 21.03
CA ASP A 364 -78.89 -19.68 21.83
C ASP A 364 -80.17 -19.18 21.15
N ARG A 365 -80.17 -19.01 19.82
CA ARG A 365 -81.39 -18.69 19.04
C ARG A 365 -82.46 -19.77 19.18
N VAL A 366 -82.10 -21.03 19.05
CA VAL A 366 -83.04 -22.16 19.21
C VAL A 366 -83.65 -22.15 20.62
N ARG A 367 -82.85 -21.88 21.67
CA ARG A 367 -83.37 -21.71 23.04
C ARG A 367 -84.32 -20.51 23.15
N ALA A 368 -83.95 -19.37 22.57
CA ALA A 368 -84.77 -18.16 22.59
C ALA A 368 -86.10 -18.35 21.85
N ASP A 369 -86.09 -19.03 20.70
CA ASP A 369 -87.30 -19.32 19.92
C ASP A 369 -88.22 -20.29 20.67
N ARG A 370 -87.66 -21.25 21.43
CA ARG A 370 -88.43 -22.12 22.34
C ARG A 370 -89.13 -21.32 23.44
N MET A 371 -88.43 -20.36 24.06
CA MET A 371 -89.05 -19.45 25.04
C MET A 371 -90.10 -18.52 24.41
N ARG A 372 -89.87 -18.06 23.17
CA ARG A 372 -90.87 -17.27 22.44
C ARG A 372 -92.09 -18.07 22.07
N ALA A 373 -91.96 -19.35 21.71
CA ALA A 373 -93.09 -20.23 21.47
C ALA A 373 -93.94 -20.45 22.74
N GLU A 374 -93.30 -20.53 23.91
CA GLU A 374 -93.99 -20.56 25.20
C GLU A 374 -94.70 -19.23 25.52
N GLN A 375 -94.05 -18.09 25.26
CA GLN A 375 -94.68 -16.77 25.40
C GLN A 375 -95.81 -16.53 24.39
N ALA A 376 -95.70 -17.02 23.15
CA ALA A 376 -96.74 -16.93 22.13
C ALA A 376 -97.99 -17.74 22.50
N ARG A 377 -97.81 -18.90 23.15
CA ARG A 377 -98.91 -19.66 23.75
C ARG A 377 -99.56 -18.89 24.92
N ALA A 378 -98.81 -18.05 25.62
CA ALA A 378 -99.35 -17.14 26.64
C ALA A 378 -100.05 -15.90 26.07
N SER A 379 -99.62 -15.38 24.91
CA SER A 379 -100.26 -14.25 24.22
C SER A 379 -101.49 -14.67 23.41
N GLN A 380 -101.57 -15.91 22.91
CA GLN A 380 -102.79 -16.45 22.31
C GLN A 380 -103.96 -16.52 23.30
N ARG A 381 -103.71 -16.63 24.61
CA ARG A 381 -104.75 -16.46 25.65
C ARG A 381 -105.22 -15.01 25.80
N ARG A 382 -104.48 -14.01 25.32
CA ARG A 382 -104.83 -12.58 25.40
C ARG A 382 -105.50 -12.05 24.12
N GLU A 383 -105.41 -12.78 23.00
CA GLU A 383 -105.97 -12.37 21.70
C GLU A 383 -107.47 -12.66 21.53
N GLN A 384 -108.11 -13.41 22.44
CA GLN A 384 -109.58 -13.52 22.48
C GLN A 384 -110.30 -12.25 22.99
N VAL A 385 -109.58 -11.26 23.55
CA VAL A 385 -110.19 -10.03 24.10
C VAL A 385 -110.11 -8.82 23.15
N GLN A 386 -109.38 -8.92 22.03
CA GLN A 386 -109.13 -7.76 21.15
C GLN A 386 -109.89 -7.79 19.82
N GLN A 387 -111.07 -8.41 19.77
CA GLN A 387 -112.04 -8.21 18.67
C GLN A 387 -112.71 -6.82 18.66
N GLN A 388 -112.40 -5.94 19.61
CA GLN A 388 -113.11 -4.66 19.74
C GLN A 388 -112.35 -3.40 19.30
N ALA A 389 -111.16 -3.50 18.69
CA ALA A 389 -110.34 -2.33 18.35
C ALA A 389 -110.20 -2.04 16.84
N GLN A 390 -111.18 -2.45 16.02
CA GLN A 390 -111.23 -2.17 14.57
C GLN A 390 -111.60 -0.71 14.21
N ARG A 391 -111.73 0.22 15.18
CA ARG A 391 -111.98 1.65 14.89
C ARG A 391 -110.75 2.57 14.97
N GLN A 392 -109.53 2.03 15.04
CA GLN A 392 -108.29 2.84 15.08
C GLN A 392 -107.47 2.81 13.78
N GLN A 393 -108.08 2.45 12.65
CA GLN A 393 -107.36 2.34 11.38
C GLN A 393 -106.93 3.72 10.81
N GLN A 394 -107.58 4.83 11.17
CA GLN A 394 -107.22 6.17 10.66
C GLN A 394 -106.15 6.92 11.49
N VAL A 395 -105.77 6.40 12.67
CA VAL A 395 -104.58 6.87 13.42
C VAL A 395 -103.31 6.15 12.93
N ARG A 396 -103.44 4.97 12.29
CA ARG A 396 -102.32 4.17 11.78
C ARG A 396 -101.59 4.86 10.63
N ASP A 397 -102.30 5.60 9.78
CA ASP A 397 -101.69 6.24 8.60
C ASP A 397 -100.89 7.53 8.96
N ARG A 398 -101.34 8.32 9.95
CA ARG A 398 -100.52 9.43 10.50
C ARG A 398 -99.36 8.93 11.37
N ARG A 399 -99.51 7.81 12.10
CA ARG A 399 -98.40 7.17 12.82
C ARG A 399 -97.37 6.56 11.87
N ALA A 400 -97.77 6.04 10.71
CA ALA A 400 -96.84 5.50 9.71
C ALA A 400 -95.91 6.60 9.16
N GLN A 401 -96.45 7.81 8.90
CA GLN A 401 -95.63 8.94 8.44
C GLN A 401 -94.72 9.51 9.56
N GLN A 402 -95.20 9.67 10.79
CA GLN A 402 -94.33 10.04 11.93
C GLN A 402 -93.30 8.95 12.28
N GLN A 403 -93.60 7.68 12.05
CA GLN A 403 -92.65 6.59 12.22
C GLN A 403 -91.60 6.59 11.11
N ALA A 404 -91.94 6.94 9.87
CA ALA A 404 -90.98 7.07 8.78
C ALA A 404 -89.96 8.19 9.06
N GLU A 405 -90.39 9.35 9.56
CA GLU A 405 -89.47 10.43 9.96
C GLU A 405 -88.62 10.06 11.17
N ARG A 406 -89.20 9.45 12.21
CA ARG A 406 -88.41 8.94 13.36
C ARG A 406 -87.43 7.83 12.95
N GLN A 407 -87.75 7.02 11.94
CA GLN A 407 -86.83 6.02 11.39
C GLN A 407 -85.69 6.69 10.62
N GLN A 408 -85.95 7.74 9.83
CA GLN A 408 -84.89 8.50 9.16
C GLN A 408 -83.98 9.20 10.18
N GLN A 409 -84.53 9.83 11.22
CA GLN A 409 -83.74 10.42 12.30
C GLN A 409 -82.96 9.36 13.10
N ALA A 410 -83.55 8.21 13.42
CA ALA A 410 -82.86 7.11 14.08
C ALA A 410 -81.76 6.50 13.21
N GLN A 411 -81.94 6.45 11.88
CA GLN A 411 -80.90 6.02 10.95
C GLN A 411 -79.75 7.02 10.90
N GLN A 412 -80.02 8.33 10.92
CA GLN A 412 -78.97 9.36 11.00
C GLN A 412 -78.20 9.29 12.33
N VAL A 413 -78.88 9.14 13.46
CA VAL A 413 -78.22 8.99 14.78
C VAL A 413 -77.41 7.68 14.83
N ARG A 414 -77.90 6.58 14.25
CA ARG A 414 -77.13 5.33 14.14
C ARG A 414 -75.91 5.48 13.23
N ALA A 415 -76.03 6.19 12.11
CA ALA A 415 -74.92 6.48 11.22
C ALA A 415 -73.86 7.35 11.93
N GLN A 416 -74.28 8.37 12.67
CA GLN A 416 -73.39 9.21 13.47
C GLN A 416 -72.67 8.41 14.56
N ARG A 417 -73.39 7.57 15.33
CA ARG A 417 -72.78 6.69 16.35
C ARG A 417 -71.81 5.68 15.73
N ALA A 418 -72.16 5.06 14.61
CA ALA A 418 -71.27 4.14 13.90
C ALA A 418 -70.00 4.84 13.39
N SER A 419 -70.11 6.09 12.93
CA SER A 419 -68.95 6.89 12.51
C SER A 419 -68.06 7.26 13.70
N ALA A 420 -68.63 7.60 14.85
CA ALA A 420 -67.91 7.91 16.08
C ALA A 420 -67.19 6.67 16.65
N GLU A 421 -67.83 5.49 16.62
CA GLU A 421 -67.19 4.23 16.99
C GLU A 421 -66.02 3.86 16.07
N ARG A 422 -66.18 4.03 14.74
CA ARG A 422 -65.08 3.83 13.79
C ARG A 422 -63.90 4.77 14.07
N GLN A 423 -64.17 6.04 14.41
CA GLN A 423 -63.11 6.97 14.79
C GLN A 423 -62.41 6.56 16.09
N ARG A 424 -63.14 6.10 17.11
CA ARG A 424 -62.55 5.60 18.36
C ARG A 424 -61.71 4.34 18.14
N GLN A 425 -62.19 3.39 17.32
CA GLN A 425 -61.41 2.20 16.95
C GLN A 425 -60.15 2.56 16.14
N ALA A 426 -60.25 3.52 15.21
CA ALA A 426 -59.10 4.01 14.46
C ALA A 426 -58.07 4.73 15.37
N GLN A 427 -58.51 5.49 16.38
CA GLN A 427 -57.61 6.09 17.37
C GLN A 427 -56.96 5.02 18.26
N ALA A 428 -57.70 4.01 18.70
CA ALA A 428 -57.16 2.91 19.51
C ALA A 428 -56.10 2.11 18.74
N SER A 429 -56.34 1.78 17.47
CA SER A 429 -55.37 1.07 16.63
C SER A 429 -54.12 1.91 16.36
N ARG A 430 -54.26 3.23 16.15
CA ARG A 430 -53.11 4.16 16.04
C ARG A 430 -52.27 4.19 17.32
N ARG A 431 -52.90 4.21 18.50
CA ARG A 431 -52.20 4.18 19.80
C ARG A 431 -51.44 2.86 20.00
N GLN A 432 -52.04 1.72 19.65
CA GLN A 432 -51.36 0.42 19.71
C GLN A 432 -50.18 0.34 18.73
N ALA A 433 -50.35 0.83 17.49
CA ALA A 433 -49.26 0.87 16.51
C ALA A 433 -48.12 1.81 16.94
N ALA A 434 -48.43 2.92 17.62
CA ALA A 434 -47.41 3.81 18.20
C ALA A 434 -46.66 3.13 19.36
N ALA A 435 -47.37 2.46 20.27
CA ALA A 435 -46.75 1.73 21.37
C ALA A 435 -45.81 0.60 20.89
N GLN A 436 -46.21 -0.14 19.86
CA GLN A 436 -45.37 -1.18 19.25
C GLN A 436 -44.11 -0.57 18.59
N ARG A 437 -44.24 0.56 17.90
CA ARG A 437 -43.08 1.28 17.33
C ARG A 437 -42.09 1.72 18.40
N ASN A 438 -42.59 2.26 19.51
CA ASN A 438 -41.75 2.69 20.63
C ASN A 438 -41.01 1.50 21.28
N GLN A 439 -41.68 0.36 21.48
CA GLN A 439 -41.02 -0.85 21.98
C GLN A 439 -39.92 -1.34 21.02
N HIS A 440 -40.18 -1.34 19.71
CA HIS A 440 -39.20 -1.78 18.73
C HIS A 440 -38.00 -0.83 18.63
N GLN A 441 -38.21 0.47 18.84
CA GLN A 441 -37.14 1.46 18.91
C GLN A 441 -36.29 1.28 20.17
N ALA A 442 -36.90 1.05 21.32
CA ALA A 442 -36.20 0.77 22.58
C ALA A 442 -35.34 -0.51 22.49
N GLN A 443 -35.88 -1.58 21.89
CA GLN A 443 -35.12 -2.83 21.66
C GLN A 443 -33.91 -2.60 20.74
N ARG A 444 -34.07 -1.80 19.68
CA ARG A 444 -32.95 -1.46 18.78
C ARG A 444 -31.87 -0.63 19.48
N GLN A 445 -32.26 0.31 20.35
CA GLN A 445 -31.32 1.09 21.15
C GLN A 445 -30.52 0.19 22.11
N GLN A 446 -31.18 -0.74 22.82
CA GLN A 446 -30.48 -1.70 23.69
C GLN A 446 -29.55 -2.64 22.92
N GLN A 447 -29.93 -3.10 21.72
CA GLN A 447 -29.03 -3.91 20.89
C GLN A 447 -27.82 -3.10 20.40
N ALA A 448 -28.03 -1.85 19.98
CA ALA A 448 -26.95 -0.97 19.57
C ALA A 448 -25.98 -0.68 20.73
N GLN A 449 -26.48 -0.52 21.96
CA GLN A 449 -25.66 -0.31 23.14
C GLN A 449 -24.80 -1.55 23.47
N ARG A 450 -25.41 -2.74 23.48
CA ARG A 450 -24.68 -4.01 23.65
C ARG A 450 -23.61 -4.23 22.58
N GLN A 451 -23.87 -3.85 21.33
CA GLN A 451 -22.87 -3.92 20.27
C GLN A 451 -21.71 -2.94 20.49
N ARG A 452 -21.97 -1.73 21.01
CA ARG A 452 -20.91 -0.77 21.35
C ARG A 452 -20.05 -1.30 22.50
N GLU A 453 -20.66 -1.83 23.55
CA GLU A 453 -19.94 -2.44 24.68
C GLU A 453 -19.09 -3.64 24.23
N ALA A 454 -19.62 -4.53 23.39
CA ALA A 454 -18.87 -5.66 22.85
C ALA A 454 -17.65 -5.20 22.01
N ARG A 455 -17.81 -4.15 21.19
CA ARG A 455 -16.70 -3.56 20.42
C ARG A 455 -15.65 -2.92 21.32
N GLN A 456 -16.06 -2.23 22.38
CA GLN A 456 -15.14 -1.65 23.37
C GLN A 456 -14.35 -2.75 24.10
N GLN A 457 -15.01 -3.82 24.54
CA GLN A 457 -14.33 -4.95 25.18
C GLN A 457 -13.35 -5.64 24.22
N GLN A 458 -13.71 -5.78 22.95
CA GLN A 458 -12.81 -6.35 21.94
C GLN A 458 -11.58 -5.44 21.70
N ALA A 459 -11.77 -4.12 21.65
CA ALA A 459 -10.67 -3.16 21.50
C ALA A 459 -9.71 -3.21 22.70
N VAL A 460 -10.25 -3.29 23.93
CA VAL A 460 -9.43 -3.44 25.14
C VAL A 460 -8.64 -4.74 25.14
N ARG A 461 -9.25 -5.87 24.75
CA ARG A 461 -8.53 -7.15 24.61
C ARG A 461 -7.43 -7.10 23.57
N GLN A 462 -7.65 -6.42 22.45
CA GLN A 462 -6.62 -6.23 21.41
C GLN A 462 -5.46 -5.37 21.93
N GLN A 463 -5.74 -4.27 22.63
CA GLN A 463 -4.70 -3.45 23.25
C GLN A 463 -3.90 -4.23 24.30
N GLN A 464 -4.56 -5.02 25.15
CA GLN A 464 -3.88 -5.86 26.13
C GLN A 464 -2.99 -6.93 25.47
N ALA A 465 -3.46 -7.57 24.39
CA ALA A 465 -2.66 -8.54 23.65
C ALA A 465 -1.43 -7.89 22.99
N GLN A 466 -1.58 -6.68 22.42
CA GLN A 466 -0.47 -5.90 21.86
C GLN A 466 0.54 -5.50 22.93
N ALA A 467 0.09 -5.04 24.09
CA ALA A 467 0.96 -4.69 25.21
C ALA A 467 1.75 -5.91 25.72
N GLN A 468 1.11 -7.08 25.86
CA GLN A 468 1.80 -8.32 26.23
C GLN A 468 2.83 -8.75 25.18
N GLN A 469 2.52 -8.59 23.89
CA GLN A 469 3.46 -8.91 22.81
C GLN A 469 4.69 -7.98 22.84
N GLN A 470 4.48 -6.69 23.07
CA GLN A 470 5.57 -5.72 23.23
C GLN A 470 6.45 -6.04 24.44
N GLN A 471 5.85 -6.40 25.58
CA GLN A 471 6.59 -6.77 26.78
C GLN A 471 7.44 -8.03 26.58
N ARG A 472 6.90 -9.05 25.89
CA ARG A 472 7.66 -10.26 25.52
C ARG A 472 8.81 -9.95 24.57
N ALA A 473 8.60 -9.08 23.58
CA ALA A 473 9.66 -8.66 22.67
C ALA A 473 10.79 -7.91 23.40
N GLN A 474 10.45 -7.04 24.36
CA GLN A 474 11.43 -6.34 25.19
C GLN A 474 12.25 -7.31 26.05
N GLN A 475 11.60 -8.29 26.69
CA GLN A 475 12.30 -9.32 27.47
C GLN A 475 13.25 -10.16 26.60
N GLN A 476 12.82 -10.53 25.38
CA GLN A 476 13.68 -11.26 24.44
C GLN A 476 14.88 -10.42 24.00
N ALA A 477 14.68 -9.13 23.72
CA ALA A 477 15.78 -8.23 23.34
C ALA A 477 16.79 -8.06 24.49
N GLN A 478 16.32 -7.93 25.74
CA GLN A 478 17.19 -7.86 26.91
C GLN A 478 18.00 -9.15 27.09
N ALA A 479 17.37 -10.32 27.00
CA ALA A 479 18.07 -11.61 27.11
C ALA A 479 19.11 -11.80 25.99
N GLN A 480 18.84 -11.33 24.77
CA GLN A 480 19.81 -11.35 23.67
C GLN A 480 20.99 -10.41 23.93
N ALA A 481 20.72 -9.20 24.44
CA ALA A 481 21.77 -8.23 24.79
C ALA A 481 22.69 -8.76 25.91
N GLU A 482 22.13 -9.42 26.93
CA GLU A 482 22.91 -10.05 28.00
C GLU A 482 23.80 -11.18 27.47
N ARG A 483 23.26 -12.05 26.61
CA ARG A 483 24.05 -13.11 25.95
C ARG A 483 25.19 -12.54 25.11
N ALA A 484 24.93 -11.47 24.36
CA ALA A 484 25.96 -10.80 23.56
C ALA A 484 27.07 -10.20 24.45
N ARG A 485 26.71 -9.57 25.57
CA ARG A 485 27.67 -9.05 26.56
C ARG A 485 28.51 -10.17 27.18
N ALA A 486 27.89 -11.28 27.58
CA ALA A 486 28.60 -12.43 28.13
C ALA A 486 29.61 -13.01 27.12
N GLN A 487 29.21 -13.15 25.84
CA GLN A 487 30.12 -13.60 24.77
C GLN A 487 31.26 -12.61 24.50
N GLN A 488 31.02 -11.30 24.65
CA GLN A 488 32.06 -10.29 24.50
C GLN A 488 33.10 -10.38 25.63
N VAL A 489 32.65 -10.53 26.88
CA VAL A 489 33.54 -10.72 28.04
C VAL A 489 34.36 -12.00 27.87
N GLN A 490 33.75 -13.11 27.45
CA GLN A 490 34.47 -14.36 27.22
C GLN A 490 35.55 -14.23 26.13
N ARG A 491 35.25 -13.52 25.02
CA ARG A 491 36.24 -13.24 23.97
C ARG A 491 37.39 -12.37 24.47
N GLN A 492 37.10 -11.37 25.31
CA GLN A 492 38.14 -10.53 25.91
C GLN A 492 39.05 -11.34 26.84
N GLN A 493 38.49 -12.23 27.68
CA GLN A 493 39.28 -13.10 28.54
C GLN A 493 40.17 -14.06 27.73
N GLN A 494 39.64 -14.66 26.66
CA GLN A 494 40.43 -15.53 25.77
C GLN A 494 41.55 -14.75 25.08
N ALA A 495 41.29 -13.53 24.60
CA ALA A 495 42.31 -12.67 23.99
C ALA A 495 43.43 -12.31 24.99
N GLN A 496 43.07 -11.99 26.24
CA GLN A 496 44.06 -11.72 27.29
C GLN A 496 44.91 -12.95 27.61
N GLN A 497 44.30 -14.14 27.73
CA GLN A 497 45.05 -15.39 27.95
C GLN A 497 46.03 -15.68 26.81
N GLN A 498 45.59 -15.51 25.55
CA GLN A 498 46.47 -15.67 24.39
C GLN A 498 47.62 -14.66 24.39
N GLN A 499 47.37 -13.41 24.80
CA GLN A 499 48.42 -12.40 24.90
C GLN A 499 49.47 -12.77 25.95
N VAL A 500 49.05 -13.23 27.13
CA VAL A 500 49.96 -13.70 28.18
C VAL A 500 50.80 -14.89 27.70
N GLN A 501 50.18 -15.88 27.03
CA GLN A 501 50.91 -17.02 26.46
C GLN A 501 51.95 -16.60 25.41
N ARG A 502 51.59 -15.66 24.51
CA ARG A 502 52.53 -15.12 23.52
C ARG A 502 53.71 -14.40 24.18
N GLN A 503 53.47 -13.65 25.26
CA GLN A 503 54.53 -12.98 26.02
C GLN A 503 55.47 -14.00 26.68
N GLN A 504 54.94 -15.06 27.29
CA GLN A 504 55.75 -16.13 27.89
C GLN A 504 56.60 -16.86 26.84
N GLN A 505 56.02 -17.20 25.68
CA GLN A 505 56.77 -17.82 24.57
C GLN A 505 57.86 -16.89 24.02
N ALA A 506 57.59 -15.59 23.92
CA ALA A 506 58.59 -14.62 23.48
C ALA A 506 59.75 -14.52 24.48
N GLN A 507 59.46 -14.53 25.78
CA GLN A 507 60.48 -14.54 26.84
C GLN A 507 61.33 -15.82 26.79
N GLN A 508 60.72 -16.99 26.66
CA GLN A 508 61.44 -18.27 26.51
C GLN A 508 62.38 -18.26 25.30
N ARG A 509 61.87 -17.85 24.12
CA ARG A 509 62.70 -17.75 22.91
C ARG A 509 63.84 -16.74 23.07
N SER A 510 63.63 -15.65 23.81
CA SER A 510 64.69 -14.68 24.07
C SER A 510 65.78 -15.26 24.98
N ALA A 511 65.42 -16.01 26.01
CA ALA A 511 66.34 -16.69 26.90
C ALA A 511 67.14 -17.78 26.17
N GLU A 512 66.49 -18.58 25.33
CA GLU A 512 67.15 -19.59 24.49
C GLU A 512 68.18 -18.95 23.54
N ARG A 513 67.83 -17.83 22.90
CA ARG A 513 68.75 -17.10 22.02
C ARG A 513 69.95 -16.56 22.79
N GLN A 514 69.75 -16.06 24.01
CA GLN A 514 70.85 -15.59 24.87
C GLN A 514 71.77 -16.75 25.27
N ALA A 515 71.22 -17.89 25.67
CA ALA A 515 71.98 -19.09 25.99
C ALA A 515 72.80 -19.60 24.79
N GLN A 516 72.19 -19.66 23.60
CA GLN A 516 72.90 -20.03 22.37
C GLN A 516 74.01 -19.04 22.01
N ALA A 517 73.77 -17.74 22.20
CA ALA A 517 74.78 -16.71 21.96
C ALA A 517 75.99 -16.86 22.91
N GLN A 518 75.75 -17.15 24.19
CA GLN A 518 76.80 -17.43 25.18
C GLN A 518 77.60 -18.69 24.81
N GLN A 519 76.94 -19.78 24.43
CA GLN A 519 77.62 -20.99 23.97
C GLN A 519 78.51 -20.74 22.75
N ARG A 520 78.01 -19.97 21.77
CA ARG A 520 78.81 -19.57 20.60
C ARG A 520 79.99 -18.69 20.97
N ALA A 521 79.83 -17.79 21.94
CA ALA A 521 80.93 -16.95 22.42
C ALA A 521 82.03 -17.79 23.08
N VAL A 522 81.67 -18.76 23.93
CA VAL A 522 82.61 -19.68 24.56
C VAL A 522 83.31 -20.56 23.51
N ALA A 523 82.58 -21.11 22.54
CA ALA A 523 83.17 -21.90 21.45
C ALA A 523 84.19 -21.09 20.63
N ARG A 524 83.86 -19.84 20.29
CA ARG A 524 84.80 -18.94 19.58
C ARG A 524 86.05 -18.62 20.41
N GLN A 525 85.90 -18.44 21.72
CA GLN A 525 87.05 -18.24 22.61
C GLN A 525 87.95 -19.49 22.64
N ALA A 526 87.36 -20.68 22.69
CA ALA A 526 88.10 -21.95 22.63
C ALA A 526 88.83 -22.14 21.30
N GLU A 527 88.17 -21.88 20.17
CA GLU A 527 88.81 -21.92 18.84
C GLU A 527 89.97 -20.93 18.72
N ARG A 528 89.80 -19.71 19.26
CA ARG A 528 90.86 -18.70 19.26
C ARG A 528 92.06 -19.16 20.09
N ALA A 529 91.83 -19.74 21.27
CA ALA A 529 92.88 -20.32 22.10
C ALA A 529 93.64 -21.45 21.37
N GLN A 530 92.90 -22.36 20.70
CA GLN A 530 93.50 -23.44 19.90
C GLN A 530 94.32 -22.91 18.71
N ARG A 531 93.85 -21.86 18.04
CA ARG A 531 94.59 -21.22 16.94
C ARG A 531 95.89 -20.58 17.43
N MET A 532 95.86 -19.89 18.58
CA MET A 532 97.08 -19.34 19.16
C MET A 532 98.06 -20.45 19.55
N ALA A 533 97.59 -21.55 20.14
CA ALA A 533 98.44 -22.71 20.45
C ALA A 533 99.06 -23.38 19.19
N ARG A 534 98.39 -23.35 18.04
CA ARG A 534 98.94 -23.87 16.76
C ARG A 534 99.90 -22.91 16.06
N ALA A 535 99.80 -21.60 16.31
CA ALA A 535 100.68 -20.61 15.71
C ALA A 535 102.11 -20.67 16.25
N ASP A 536 102.31 -21.25 17.44
CA ASP A 536 103.63 -21.48 18.05
C ASP A 536 104.25 -22.86 17.69
N GLY A 537 103.78 -23.51 16.63
CA GLY A 537 104.36 -24.76 16.12
C GLY A 537 105.75 -24.55 15.48
N PRO A 538 106.75 -25.42 15.78
CA PRO A 538 108.16 -25.19 15.44
C PRO A 538 108.42 -25.17 13.92
N GLY A 539 109.36 -24.31 13.53
CA GLY A 539 109.63 -23.91 12.15
C GLY A 539 109.93 -25.05 11.18
N ARG A 540 109.42 -24.90 9.95
CA ARG A 540 109.83 -25.70 8.79
C ARG A 540 111.25 -25.29 8.35
N PRO A 541 112.15 -26.25 8.09
CA PRO A 541 113.48 -25.97 7.57
C PRO A 541 113.42 -25.46 6.12
N ARG A 542 114.29 -24.49 5.83
CA ARG A 542 114.60 -23.97 4.48
C ARG A 542 115.09 -25.12 3.60
N ARG A 543 114.62 -25.14 2.35
CA ARG A 543 115.05 -26.04 1.29
C ARG A 543 115.99 -25.24 0.40
N ASP A 544 117.28 -25.52 0.50
CA ASP A 544 118.31 -24.97 -0.38
C ASP A 544 118.43 -25.82 -1.67
N GLU A 545 118.86 -25.13 -2.72
CA GLU A 545 119.19 -25.61 -4.06
C GLU A 545 120.32 -26.65 -4.05
N ASN A 546 120.07 -27.83 -4.63
CA ASN A 546 120.80 -28.38 -5.79
C ASN A 546 120.04 -29.58 -6.38
#